data_AF-A0AB34SP61-F1
#
_entry.id   AF-A0AB34SP61-F1
#
_cell.length_a   1.000
_cell.length_b   1.000
_cell.length_c   1.000
_cell.angle_alpha   90.00
_cell.angle_beta   90.00
_cell.angle_gamma   90.00
#
_symmetry.space_group_name_H-M   'P 1'
#
loop_
_entity.id
_entity.type
_entity.pdbx_description
1 polymer ?
#
loop_
_entity_poly.entity_id
_entity_poly.type
_entity_poly.pdbx_seq_one_letter_code
_entity_poly.pdbx_strand_id
1 'polypeptide(L)'
;MSKGRRYDQEYKEMIADLYKSGMSLAELSSEYGIAKSIINGWIKDVKEIKVDENEVMTLKEVKALKKEMARIKEENEILKKAMAIFATKN
;
A
#
# COMPACT_ATOMS: atom_id res chain seq x y z
N MET A 1 4.75 25.28 -18.81
CA MET A 1 3.90 24.46 -17.93
C MET A 1 4.53 23.09 -17.79
N SER A 2 5.24 22.79 -16.69
CA SER A 2 5.84 21.46 -16.51
C SER A 2 4.73 20.41 -16.38
N LYS A 3 4.70 19.43 -17.28
CA LYS A 3 3.83 18.26 -17.14
C LYS A 3 4.25 17.53 -15.85
N GLY A 4 3.45 17.65 -14.79
CA GLY A 4 3.69 16.91 -13.56
C GLY A 4 3.76 15.42 -13.85
N ARG A 5 4.67 14.70 -13.20
CA ARG A 5 4.69 13.23 -13.27
C ARG A 5 3.34 12.72 -12.77
N ARG A 6 2.62 12.02 -13.64
CA ARG A 6 1.38 11.31 -13.26
C ARG A 6 1.78 9.95 -12.74
N TYR A 7 1.32 9.67 -11.53
CA TYR A 7 1.41 8.36 -10.92
C TYR A 7 0.03 7.72 -11.00
N ASP A 8 0.01 6.45 -11.37
CA ASP A 8 -1.14 5.57 -11.34
C ASP A 8 -1.66 5.38 -9.92
N GLN A 9 -2.95 5.05 -9.82
CA GLN A 9 -3.65 4.99 -8.53
C GLN A 9 -3.13 3.83 -7.66
N GLU A 10 -2.93 2.66 -8.26
CA GLU A 10 -2.37 1.48 -7.60
C GLU A 10 -1.00 1.77 -6.97
N TYR A 11 -0.14 2.49 -7.68
CA TYR A 11 1.17 2.88 -7.18
C TYR A 11 1.11 3.84 -5.99
N LYS A 12 0.18 4.81 -6.01
CA LYS A 12 -0.01 5.72 -4.87
C LYS A 12 -0.49 4.96 -3.62
N GLU A 13 -1.38 4.00 -3.81
CA GLU A 13 -1.92 3.15 -2.74
C GLU A 13 -0.83 2.25 -2.15
N MET A 14 -0.01 1.62 -2.99
CA MET A 14 1.16 0.85 -2.55
C MET A 14 2.08 1.69 -1.67
N ILE A 15 2.44 2.91 -2.09
CA ILE A 15 3.31 3.81 -1.31
C ILE A 15 2.65 4.21 0.02
N ALA A 16 1.34 4.47 0.03
CA ALA A 16 0.61 4.78 1.25
C ALA A 16 0.53 3.59 2.22
N ASP A 17 0.40 2.37 1.71
CA ASP A 17 0.39 1.15 2.51
C ASP A 17 1.77 0.81 3.08
N LEU A 18 2.84 1.05 2.33
CA LEU A 18 4.21 0.93 2.84
C LEU A 18 4.45 1.90 3.99
N TYR A 19 3.96 3.14 3.88
CA TYR A 19 3.99 4.09 5.01
C TYR A 19 3.23 3.57 6.23
N LYS A 20 2.02 3.00 6.05
CA LYS A 20 1.25 2.37 7.14
C LYS A 20 1.96 1.16 7.74
N SER A 21 2.79 0.46 6.98
CA SER A 21 3.56 -0.70 7.43
C SER A 21 4.73 -0.35 8.37
N GLY A 22 5.04 0.94 8.51
CA GLY A 22 6.07 1.46 9.42
C GLY A 22 7.23 2.14 8.72
N MET A 23 7.27 2.18 7.38
CA MET A 23 8.30 2.92 6.66
C MET A 23 8.13 4.43 6.82
N SER A 24 9.24 5.12 7.01
CA SER A 24 9.27 6.57 7.11
C SER A 24 9.15 7.25 5.75
N LEU A 25 8.70 8.50 5.73
CA LEU A 25 8.71 9.34 4.52
C LEU A 25 10.12 9.49 3.93
N ALA A 26 11.17 9.39 4.77
CA ALA A 26 12.56 9.50 4.31
C ALA A 26 12.98 8.27 3.50
N GLU A 27 12.67 7.08 3.99
CA GLU A 27 12.95 5.82 3.31
C GLU A 27 12.18 5.74 1.99
N LEU A 28 10.87 6.00 2.02
CA LEU A 28 10.03 5.98 0.82
C LEU A 28 10.50 7.00 -0.23
N SER A 29 10.95 8.18 0.21
CA SER A 29 11.47 9.20 -0.70
C SER A 29 12.79 8.80 -1.35
N SER A 30 13.68 8.18 -0.57
CA SER A 30 14.99 7.72 -1.06
C SER A 30 14.86 6.51 -1.98
N GLU A 31 14.01 5.55 -1.64
CA GLU A 31 13.88 4.28 -2.35
C GLU A 31 13.10 4.43 -3.66
N TYR A 32 12.02 5.21 -3.64
CA TYR A 32 11.15 5.38 -4.81
C TYR A 32 11.42 6.66 -5.61
N GLY A 33 12.33 7.53 -5.13
CA GLY A 33 12.69 8.78 -5.81
C GLY A 33 11.54 9.79 -5.89
N ILE A 34 10.62 9.73 -4.92
CA ILE A 34 9.43 10.57 -4.85
C ILE A 34 9.64 11.62 -3.77
N ALA A 35 9.25 12.87 -4.04
CA ALA A 35 9.35 13.91 -3.02
C ALA A 35 8.45 13.60 -1.81
N LYS A 36 8.96 13.80 -0.59
CA LYS A 36 8.21 13.58 0.66
C LYS A 36 6.85 14.30 0.69
N SER A 37 6.77 15.50 0.09
CA SER A 37 5.54 16.28 -0.01
C SER A 37 4.46 15.58 -0.85
N ILE A 38 4.85 14.91 -1.92
CA ILE A 38 3.95 14.15 -2.79
C ILE A 38 3.44 12.91 -2.04
N ILE A 39 4.34 12.15 -1.41
CA ILE A 39 3.99 10.96 -0.60
C ILE A 39 3.02 11.34 0.51
N ASN A 40 3.29 12.44 1.23
CA ASN A 40 2.42 12.95 2.27
C ASN A 40 1.03 13.38 1.74
N GLY A 41 0.97 13.88 0.50
CA GLY A 41 -0.30 14.13 -0.18
C GLY A 41 -1.10 12.83 -0.35
N TRP A 42 -0.48 11.78 -0.90
CA TRP A 42 -1.15 10.50 -1.12
C TRP A 42 -1.61 9.82 0.17
N ILE A 43 -0.81 9.89 1.24
CA ILE A 43 -1.21 9.35 2.55
C ILE A 43 -2.46 10.06 3.09
N LYS A 44 -2.60 11.37 2.84
CA LYS A 44 -3.80 12.14 3.23
C LYS A 44 -4.99 11.79 2.34
N ASP A 45 -4.78 11.71 1.03
CA ASP A 45 -5.83 11.39 0.06
C ASP A 45 -6.40 9.97 0.30
N VAL A 46 -5.55 8.99 0.65
CA VAL A 46 -5.96 7.61 1.00
C VAL A 46 -6.64 7.54 2.38
N LYS A 47 -6.47 8.54 3.24
CA LYS A 47 -7.19 8.62 4.53
C LYS A 47 -8.66 9.06 4.35
N GLU A 48 -8.98 9.74 3.26
CA GLU A 48 -10.34 10.23 2.95
C GLU A 48 -11.14 9.26 2.06
N ILE A 49 -11.04 7.95 2.31
CA ILE A 49 -12.00 7.00 1.72
C ILE A 49 -13.29 7.07 2.55
N LYS A 50 -14.19 7.98 2.18
CA LYS A 50 -15.62 7.76 2.40
C LYS A 50 -15.99 6.54 1.56
N VAL A 51 -15.99 5.37 2.20
CA VAL A 51 -16.64 4.19 1.66
C VAL A 51 -18.12 4.54 1.58
N ASP A 52 -18.67 4.54 0.38
CA ASP A 52 -20.11 4.64 0.16
C ASP A 52 -20.79 3.55 0.99
N GLU A 53 -21.47 3.93 2.07
CA GLU A 53 -22.07 3.03 3.07
C GLU A 53 -23.25 2.21 2.53
N ASN A 54 -23.48 2.18 1.20
CA ASN A 54 -24.68 1.62 0.57
C ASN A 54 -24.45 0.40 -0.33
N GLU A 55 -23.29 -0.26 -0.30
CA GLU A 55 -23.09 -1.49 -1.07
C GLU A 55 -23.58 -2.72 -0.27
N VAL A 56 -24.73 -3.27 -0.65
CA VAL A 56 -25.28 -4.51 -0.06
C VAL A 56 -24.49 -5.70 -0.59
N MET A 57 -23.52 -6.17 0.20
CA MET A 57 -22.70 -7.34 -0.14
C MET A 57 -23.39 -8.64 0.27
N THR A 58 -23.30 -9.68 -0.55
CA THR A 58 -23.81 -11.01 -0.19
C THR A 58 -22.84 -11.74 0.75
N LEU A 59 -23.35 -12.66 1.59
CA LEU A 59 -22.53 -13.47 2.49
C LEU A 59 -21.45 -14.29 1.76
N LYS A 60 -21.71 -14.66 0.49
CA LYS A 60 -20.77 -15.41 -0.35
C LYS A 60 -19.56 -14.56 -0.71
N GLU A 61 -19.78 -13.30 -1.06
CA GLU A 61 -18.73 -12.34 -1.39
C GLU A 61 -17.88 -12.03 -0.15
N VAL A 62 -18.51 -11.82 1.01
CA VAL A 62 -17.78 -11.62 2.28
C VAL A 62 -16.88 -12.81 2.60
N LYS A 63 -17.36 -14.05 2.40
CA LYS A 63 -16.54 -15.24 2.65
C LYS A 63 -15.38 -15.37 1.65
N ALA A 64 -15.62 -15.04 0.38
CA ALA A 64 -14.57 -15.04 -0.64
C ALA A 64 -13.50 -13.99 -0.35
N LEU A 65 -13.91 -12.76 -0.02
CA LEU A 65 -13.00 -11.67 0.36
C LEU A 65 -12.17 -12.02 1.59
N LYS A 66 -12.78 -12.62 2.63
CA LYS A 66 -12.02 -13.07 3.81
C LYS A 66 -10.98 -14.13 3.48
N LYS A 67 -11.30 -15.07 2.59
CA LYS A 67 -10.36 -16.10 2.15
C LYS A 67 -9.20 -15.49 1.36
N GLU A 68 -9.50 -14.56 0.47
CA GLU A 68 -8.49 -13.87 -0.33
C GLU A 68 -7.59 -12.99 0.53
N MET A 69 -8.16 -12.27 1.50
CA MET A 69 -7.39 -11.48 2.46
C MET A 69 -6.45 -12.36 3.29
N ALA A 70 -6.88 -13.55 3.68
CA ALA A 70 -6.03 -14.50 4.41
C ALA A 70 -4.86 -14.99 3.53
N ARG A 71 -5.12 -15.32 2.26
CA ARG A 71 -4.09 -15.72 1.28
C ARG A 71 -3.05 -14.63 1.08
N ILE A 72 -3.49 -13.40 0.81
CA ILE A 72 -2.60 -12.25 0.59
C ILE A 72 -1.75 -11.97 1.83
N LYS A 73 -2.32 -12.08 3.03
CA LYS A 73 -1.54 -11.92 4.27
C LYS A 73 -0.46 -12.99 4.42
N GLU A 74 -0.77 -14.24 4.10
CA GLU A 74 0.20 -15.34 4.15
C GLU A 74 1.34 -15.12 3.15
N GLU A 75 1.02 -14.74 1.90
CA GLU A 75 2.01 -14.42 0.88
C GLU A 75 2.92 -13.27 1.31
N ASN A 76 2.34 -12.19 1.86
CA ASN A 76 3.12 -11.08 2.39
C ASN A 76 4.06 -11.48 3.52
N GLU A 77 3.62 -12.36 4.43
CA GLU A 77 4.49 -12.84 5.52
C GLU A 77 5.62 -13.73 5.00
N ILE A 78 5.40 -14.54 3.97
CA ILE A 78 6.45 -15.31 3.31
C ILE A 78 7.47 -14.37 2.65
N LEU A 79 6.99 -13.37 1.91
CA LEU A 79 7.85 -12.39 1.24
C LEU A 79 8.70 -11.61 2.25
N LYS A 80 8.11 -11.15 3.36
CA LYS A 80 8.85 -10.48 4.45
C LYS A 80 9.94 -11.37 5.04
N LYS A 81 9.64 -12.64 5.32
CA LYS A 81 10.62 -13.60 5.82
C LYS A 81 11.76 -13.82 4.83
N ALA A 82 11.45 -13.95 3.54
CA ALA A 82 12.46 -14.08 2.50
C ALA A 82 13.37 -12.84 2.45
N MET A 83 12.80 -11.63 2.44
CA MET A 83 13.58 -10.38 2.48
C MET A 83 14.49 -10.30 3.70
N ALA A 84 13.99 -10.66 4.90
CA ALA A 84 14.80 -10.66 6.11
C ALA A 84 15.99 -11.62 6.00
N ILE A 85 15.80 -12.82 5.45
CA ILE A 85 16.89 -13.77 5.20
C ILE A 85 17.91 -13.19 4.23
N PHE A 86 17.48 -12.60 3.12
CA PHE A 86 18.37 -11.98 2.13
C PHE A 86 19.15 -10.79 2.71
N ALA A 87 18.52 -9.95 3.53
CA ALA A 87 19.16 -8.80 4.16
C ALA A 87 20.22 -9.20 5.21
N THR A 88 20.07 -10.36 5.88
CA THR A 88 21.05 -10.87 6.86
C THR A 88 22.22 -11.65 6.25
N LYS A 89 22.14 -12.01 4.96
CA LYS A 89 23.15 -12.83 4.26
C LYS A 89 24.13 -12.00 3.40
N ASN A 90 24.00 -10.67 3.42
CA ASN A 90 24.92 -9.71 2.83
C ASN A 90 25.69 -8.95 3.90
#